data_AF-Q7S9S6-F1
#
_entry.id   AF-Q7S9S6-F1
#
_cell.length_a   1.000
_cell.length_b   1.000
_cell.length_c   1.000
_cell.angle_alpha   90.00
_cell.angle_beta   90.00
_cell.angle_gamma   90.00
#
_symmetry.space_group_name_H-M   'P 1'
#
loop_
_entity.id
_entity.type
_entity.pdbx_description
1 polymer ?
#
loop_
_entity_poly.entity_id
_entity_poly.type
_entity_poly.pdbx_seq_one_letter_code
_entity_poly.pdbx_strand_id
1 'polypeptide(L)'
;MVNLLTLSFAAVALTPLAGAVPTTRDVASAPAPFSFAKWVDDIIAKPEEAATPQQALDAYYAYVNSTSTDNVLPETASKMHKRAMCNTVVGKQAPIPDAVECINYLARLNTQTCEVYRGTNHVSFVVRGNAEMIGVRPDTNGASTICNNVARAGGKIMDACSRADNTVEGEEITPDAAAIAVHIIQRGGY
;
A
#
# COMPACT_ATOMS: atom_id res chain seq x y z
N MET A 1 -29.51 85.79 -20.73
CA MET A 1 -30.58 84.81 -20.96
C MET A 1 -30.00 83.44 -20.60
N VAL A 2 -30.58 82.53 -19.81
CA VAL A 2 -31.82 82.38 -19.03
C VAL A 2 -31.54 81.14 -18.14
N ASN A 3 -32.05 81.16 -16.89
CA ASN A 3 -32.38 80.08 -15.93
C ASN A 3 -31.58 78.77 -15.87
N LEU A 4 -31.03 78.38 -14.71
CA LEU A 4 -31.68 77.84 -13.49
C LEU A 4 -32.38 76.50 -13.72
N LEU A 5 -31.87 75.43 -13.09
CA LEU A 5 -32.65 74.45 -12.32
C LEU A 5 -31.72 73.42 -11.65
N THR A 6 -31.65 73.54 -10.33
CA THR A 6 -31.18 72.55 -9.37
C THR A 6 -32.05 71.29 -9.40
N LEU A 7 -31.43 70.11 -9.44
CA LEU A 7 -32.10 68.84 -9.15
C LEU A 7 -31.21 67.98 -8.27
N SER A 8 -31.59 67.92 -7.00
CA SER A 8 -31.07 67.05 -5.96
C SER A 8 -31.37 65.59 -6.28
N PHE A 9 -30.34 64.74 -6.29
CA PHE A 9 -30.51 63.29 -6.28
C PHE A 9 -29.99 62.70 -4.96
N ALA A 10 -30.84 61.87 -4.37
CA ALA A 10 -30.71 61.28 -3.05
C ALA A 10 -29.46 60.38 -2.91
N ALA A 11 -28.80 60.48 -1.76
CA ALA A 11 -27.74 59.56 -1.36
C ALA A 11 -28.35 58.19 -1.00
N VAL A 12 -28.06 57.17 -1.82
CA VAL A 12 -28.30 55.76 -1.48
C VAL A 12 -27.12 55.30 -0.63
N ALA A 13 -27.35 55.06 0.65
CA ALA A 13 -26.38 54.43 1.53
C ALA A 13 -26.22 52.95 1.15
N LEU A 14 -25.10 52.61 0.52
CA LEU A 14 -24.68 51.23 0.31
C LEU A 14 -24.11 50.69 1.62
N THR A 15 -24.87 49.83 2.30
CA THR A 15 -24.34 48.95 3.35
C THR A 15 -23.35 47.98 2.70
N PRO A 16 -22.10 47.85 3.19
CA PRO A 16 -21.25 46.76 2.77
C PRO A 16 -21.86 45.47 3.31
N LEU A 17 -22.38 44.60 2.43
CA LEU A 17 -22.48 43.19 2.77
C LEU A 17 -21.05 42.71 2.99
N ALA A 18 -20.72 42.43 4.24
CA ALA A 18 -19.59 41.56 4.56
C ALA A 18 -19.89 40.21 3.90
N GLY A 19 -19.40 40.02 2.68
CA GLY A 19 -19.28 38.70 2.10
C GLY A 19 -18.35 37.92 3.00
N ALA A 20 -18.91 37.01 3.80
CA ALA A 20 -18.12 35.95 4.40
C ALA A 20 -17.53 35.18 3.21
N VAL A 21 -16.28 35.48 2.89
CA VAL A 21 -15.48 34.68 1.98
C VAL A 21 -15.56 33.27 2.55
N PRO A 22 -16.09 32.28 1.82
CA PRO A 22 -15.88 30.91 2.24
C PRO A 22 -14.37 30.75 2.23
N THR A 23 -13.78 30.69 3.42
CA THR A 23 -12.45 30.13 3.59
C THR A 23 -12.63 28.69 3.14
N THR A 24 -12.46 28.43 1.85
CA THR A 24 -11.97 27.14 1.40
C THR A 24 -10.65 27.01 2.11
N ARG A 25 -10.70 26.42 3.31
CA ARG A 25 -9.58 25.64 3.79
C ARG A 25 -9.31 24.72 2.60
N ASP A 26 -8.24 25.03 1.88
CA ASP A 26 -7.47 23.99 1.24
C ASP A 26 -7.19 23.02 2.37
N VAL A 27 -8.08 22.04 2.55
CA VAL A 27 -7.71 20.79 3.17
C VAL A 27 -6.68 20.29 2.17
N ALA A 28 -5.42 20.63 2.43
CA ALA A 28 -4.29 20.10 1.72
C ALA A 28 -4.60 18.62 1.59
N SER A 29 -4.86 18.19 0.36
CA SER A 29 -5.24 16.81 0.10
C SER A 29 -4.18 15.99 0.78
N ALA A 30 -4.57 15.23 1.81
CA ALA A 30 -3.62 14.41 2.56
C ALA A 30 -2.80 13.63 1.52
N PRO A 31 -1.46 13.59 1.65
CA PRO A 31 -0.65 12.81 0.73
C PRO A 31 -1.27 11.41 0.65
N ALA A 32 -1.48 10.92 -0.57
CA ALA A 32 -2.13 9.63 -0.77
C ALA A 32 -1.47 8.57 0.13
N PRO A 33 -2.25 7.74 0.83
CA PRO A 33 -1.69 6.77 1.76
C PRO A 33 -0.68 5.88 1.02
N PHE A 34 0.49 5.71 1.62
CA PHE A 34 1.49 4.81 1.06
C PHE A 34 0.93 3.38 1.02
N SER A 35 1.20 2.65 -0.07
CA SER A 35 0.81 1.25 -0.24
C SER A 35 1.96 0.48 -0.89
N PHE A 36 2.37 -0.60 -0.24
CA PHE A 36 3.31 -1.57 -0.77
C PHE A 36 2.74 -2.29 -2.00
N ALA A 37 1.45 -2.62 -2.03
CA ALA A 37 0.85 -3.21 -3.22
C ALA A 37 0.97 -2.29 -4.44
N LYS A 38 0.72 -0.99 -4.26
CA LYS A 38 0.93 0.01 -5.32
C LYS A 38 2.40 0.13 -5.69
N TRP A 39 3.30 0.19 -4.72
CA TRP A 39 4.74 0.24 -4.98
C TRP A 39 5.23 -0.96 -5.80
N VAL A 40 4.72 -2.17 -5.52
CA VAL A 40 5.00 -3.36 -6.32
C VAL A 40 4.51 -3.21 -7.75
N ASP A 41 3.30 -2.70 -7.94
CA ASP A 41 2.75 -2.47 -9.27
C ASP A 41 3.59 -1.46 -10.07
N ASP A 42 4.11 -0.43 -9.39
CA ASP A 42 5.01 0.56 -9.98
C ASP A 42 6.37 -0.07 -10.38
N ILE A 43 6.95 -0.94 -9.55
CA ILE A 43 8.17 -1.72 -9.91
C ILE A 43 7.93 -2.57 -11.15
N ILE A 44 6.80 -3.28 -11.21
CA ILE A 44 6.47 -4.19 -12.31
C ILE A 44 6.22 -3.41 -13.61
N ALA A 45 5.56 -2.25 -13.51
CA ALA A 45 5.25 -1.43 -14.68
C ALA A 45 6.49 -0.71 -15.24
N LYS A 46 7.32 -0.15 -14.36
CA LYS A 46 8.49 0.67 -14.72
C LYS A 46 9.60 0.55 -13.67
N PRO A 47 10.43 -0.51 -13.73
CA PRO A 47 11.38 -0.85 -12.67
C PRO A 47 12.49 0.19 -12.44
N GLU A 48 12.75 1.05 -13.42
CA GLU A 48 13.74 2.14 -13.39
C GLU A 48 13.20 3.45 -12.80
N GLU A 49 11.88 3.68 -12.87
CA GLU A 49 11.22 4.87 -12.29
C GLU A 49 10.67 4.58 -10.88
N ALA A 50 10.50 3.31 -10.52
CA ALA A 50 9.95 2.90 -9.24
C ALA A 50 10.86 3.24 -8.05
N ALA A 51 10.24 3.59 -6.92
CA ALA A 51 10.94 3.87 -5.68
C ALA A 51 11.84 2.69 -5.25
N THR A 52 13.02 3.00 -4.74
CA THR A 52 13.91 1.99 -4.14
C THR A 52 13.29 1.39 -2.87
N PRO A 53 13.73 0.21 -2.40
CA PRO A 53 13.31 -0.35 -1.11
C PRO A 53 13.41 0.65 0.04
N GLN A 54 14.52 1.39 0.13
CA GLN A 54 14.70 2.41 1.17
C GLN A 54 13.71 3.55 1.03
N GLN A 55 13.46 4.05 -0.19
CA GLN A 55 12.47 5.11 -0.41
C GLN A 55 11.05 4.66 -0.08
N ALA A 56 10.71 3.40 -0.37
CA ALA A 56 9.44 2.79 -0.01
C ALA A 56 9.29 2.69 1.52
N LEU A 57 10.34 2.28 2.23
CA LEU A 57 10.38 2.26 3.70
C LEU A 57 10.24 3.66 4.29
N ASP A 58 10.96 4.65 3.77
CA ASP A 58 10.89 6.03 4.24
C ASP A 58 9.46 6.59 4.07
N ALA A 59 8.83 6.31 2.92
CA ALA A 59 7.44 6.70 2.65
C ALA A 59 6.45 5.98 3.58
N TYR A 60 6.66 4.68 3.83
CA TYR A 60 5.86 3.91 4.79
C TYR A 60 5.97 4.49 6.21
N TYR A 61 7.18 4.74 6.70
CA TYR A 61 7.39 5.29 8.04
C TYR A 61 6.84 6.71 8.17
N ALA A 62 6.98 7.55 7.14
CA ALA A 62 6.36 8.87 7.12
C ALA A 62 4.84 8.78 7.20
N TYR A 63 4.23 7.86 6.46
CA TYR A 63 2.79 7.60 6.50
C TYR A 63 2.32 7.15 7.89
N VAL A 64 2.89 6.08 8.47
CA VAL A 64 2.45 5.58 9.79
C VAL A 64 2.64 6.62 10.91
N ASN A 65 3.71 7.42 10.84
CA ASN A 65 3.96 8.49 11.80
C ASN A 65 2.92 9.63 11.66
N SER A 66 2.49 9.94 10.44
CA SER A 66 1.44 10.94 10.19
C SER A 66 0.04 10.47 10.61
N THR A 67 -0.27 9.18 10.44
CA THR A 67 -1.55 8.61 10.89
C THR A 67 -1.65 8.46 12.40
N SER A 68 -0.51 8.49 13.11
CA SER A 68 -0.50 8.45 14.58
C SER A 68 -0.95 9.78 15.21
N THR A 69 -0.97 10.88 14.46
CA THR A 69 -1.44 12.20 14.92
C THR A 69 -2.90 12.50 14.60
N ASP A 70 -3.51 11.74 13.70
CA ASP A 70 -4.90 11.89 13.31
C ASP A 70 -5.69 10.65 13.73
N ASN A 71 -6.58 10.78 14.73
CA ASN A 71 -7.59 9.77 15.11
C ASN A 71 -8.67 9.58 14.00
N VAL A 72 -8.27 9.56 12.74
CA VAL A 72 -9.15 9.39 11.59
C VAL A 72 -8.78 8.05 10.97
N LEU A 73 -9.52 7.02 11.37
CA LEU A 73 -9.55 5.74 10.68
C LEU A 73 -9.80 6.01 9.18
N PRO A 74 -8.90 5.62 8.27
CA PRO A 74 -9.22 5.66 6.86
C PRO A 74 -10.27 4.57 6.61
N GLU A 75 -11.53 4.98 6.60
CA GLU A 75 -12.64 4.18 6.09
C GLU A 75 -12.52 4.13 4.55
N THR A 76 -11.55 3.37 4.06
CA THR A 76 -11.55 3.00 2.64
C THR A 76 -12.67 2.00 2.42
N ALA A 77 -13.76 2.54 1.86
CA ALA A 77 -14.96 1.86 1.41
C ALA A 77 -14.73 0.41 0.98
N SER A 78 -15.43 -0.47 1.71
CA SER A 78 -15.85 -1.82 1.39
C SER A 78 -15.92 -2.16 -0.10
N LYS A 79 -14.80 -2.60 -0.67
CA LYS A 79 -14.80 -3.70 -1.64
C LYS A 79 -14.28 -4.92 -0.88
N MET A 80 -15.18 -5.84 -0.56
CA MET A 80 -14.87 -7.11 0.10
C MET A 80 -13.99 -7.96 -0.82
N HIS A 81 -12.71 -7.63 -0.90
CA HIS A 81 -11.67 -8.55 -1.36
C HIS A 81 -11.31 -9.44 -0.17
N LYS A 82 -10.99 -10.71 -0.42
CA LYS A 82 -10.32 -11.54 0.60
C LYS A 82 -9.15 -10.70 1.12
N ARG A 83 -9.20 -10.33 2.39
CA ARG A 83 -8.11 -9.61 3.04
C ARG A 83 -6.97 -10.63 3.20
N ALA A 84 -5.74 -10.19 3.03
CA ALA A 84 -4.59 -10.96 3.45
C ALA A 84 -4.83 -11.42 4.91
N MET A 85 -4.47 -12.66 5.20
CA MET A 85 -4.64 -13.26 6.52
C MET A 85 -3.39 -12.95 7.33
N CYS A 86 -3.55 -12.25 8.45
CA CYS A 86 -2.42 -11.83 9.28
C CYS A 86 -2.21 -12.77 10.48
N ASN A 87 -0.97 -12.92 10.90
CA ASN A 87 -0.56 -13.77 12.03
C ASN A 87 -0.99 -15.24 11.89
N THR A 88 -0.86 -15.80 10.68
CA THR A 88 -1.17 -17.21 10.36
C THR A 88 -0.18 -18.17 11.02
N VAL A 89 1.08 -17.77 11.17
CA VAL A 89 2.13 -18.51 11.86
C VAL A 89 2.60 -17.73 13.08
N VAL A 90 2.14 -18.17 14.26
CA VAL A 90 2.40 -17.46 15.52
C VAL A 90 3.90 -17.42 15.84
N GLY A 91 4.40 -16.21 16.12
CA GLY A 91 5.79 -16.00 16.54
C GLY A 91 6.81 -16.03 15.41
N LYS A 92 6.36 -15.96 14.15
CA LYS A 92 7.21 -15.93 12.96
C LYS A 92 7.12 -14.61 12.21
N GLN A 93 7.01 -13.49 12.94
CA GLN A 93 6.98 -12.18 12.31
C GLN A 93 8.36 -11.77 11.79
N ALA A 94 8.43 -11.44 10.51
CA ALA A 94 9.65 -10.95 9.86
C ALA A 94 9.80 -9.43 10.04
N PRO A 95 11.03 -8.90 10.05
CA PRO A 95 11.23 -7.45 9.97
C PRO A 95 10.69 -6.88 8.66
N ILE A 96 9.96 -5.75 8.74
CA ILE A 96 9.41 -5.06 7.57
C ILE A 96 10.51 -4.73 6.52
N PRO A 97 11.68 -4.18 6.88
CA PRO A 97 12.73 -3.87 5.89
C PRO A 97 13.19 -5.08 5.08
N ASP A 98 13.33 -6.22 5.73
CA ASP A 98 13.77 -7.46 5.09
C ASP A 98 12.68 -7.99 4.13
N ALA A 99 11.41 -7.89 4.53
CA ALA A 99 10.28 -8.26 3.68
C ALA A 99 10.17 -7.37 2.43
N VAL A 100 10.43 -6.06 2.56
CA VAL A 100 10.49 -5.12 1.44
C VAL A 100 11.57 -5.53 0.43
N GLU A 101 12.75 -5.95 0.90
CA GLU A 101 13.82 -6.46 0.03
C GLU A 101 13.41 -7.76 -0.70
N CYS A 102 12.72 -8.68 -0.03
CA CYS A 102 12.18 -9.88 -0.67
C CYS A 102 11.20 -9.52 -1.79
N ILE A 103 10.27 -8.59 -1.53
CA ILE A 103 9.28 -8.13 -2.49
C ILE A 103 9.95 -7.44 -3.69
N ASN A 104 10.88 -6.52 -3.45
CA ASN A 104 11.60 -5.83 -4.52
C ASN A 104 12.39 -6.80 -5.40
N TYR A 105 13.04 -7.80 -4.80
CA TYR A 105 13.73 -8.83 -5.55
C TYR A 105 12.76 -9.59 -6.47
N LEU A 106 11.66 -10.12 -5.94
CA LEU A 106 10.69 -10.89 -6.71
C LEU A 106 10.01 -10.06 -7.81
N ALA A 107 9.66 -8.80 -7.52
CA ALA A 107 9.05 -7.88 -8.49
C ALA A 107 9.98 -7.57 -9.67
N ARG A 108 11.30 -7.62 -9.48
CA ARG A 108 12.30 -7.39 -10.53
C ARG A 108 12.63 -8.64 -11.34
N LEU A 109 12.21 -9.83 -10.90
CA LEU A 109 12.36 -11.06 -11.69
C LEU A 109 11.38 -11.13 -12.88
N ASN A 110 10.44 -10.18 -13.00
CA ASN A 110 9.50 -10.09 -14.10
C ASN A 110 8.66 -11.37 -14.27
N THR A 111 8.75 -11.98 -15.46
CA THR A 111 8.01 -13.18 -15.84
C THR A 111 8.73 -14.47 -15.45
N GLN A 112 9.78 -14.41 -14.64
CA GLN A 112 10.42 -15.61 -14.12
C GLN A 112 9.42 -16.45 -13.33
N THR A 113 9.48 -17.76 -13.52
CA THR A 113 8.59 -18.70 -12.85
C THR A 113 8.97 -18.85 -11.37
N CYS A 114 7.98 -18.68 -10.50
CA CYS A 114 8.00 -19.06 -9.11
C CYS A 114 7.10 -20.30 -8.96
N GLU A 115 7.70 -21.45 -8.64
CA GLU A 115 7.03 -22.75 -8.65
C GLU A 115 7.12 -23.45 -7.28
N VAL A 116 5.98 -23.95 -6.80
CA VAL A 116 5.89 -24.97 -5.76
C VAL A 116 5.94 -26.33 -6.46
N TYR A 117 7.00 -27.10 -6.24
CA TYR A 117 7.21 -28.35 -6.96
C TYR A 117 6.26 -29.46 -6.52
N ARG A 118 5.92 -30.35 -7.47
CA ARG A 118 5.14 -31.55 -7.18
C ARG A 118 5.82 -32.41 -6.11
N GLY A 119 5.05 -32.94 -5.16
CA GLY A 119 5.55 -33.70 -4.02
C GLY A 119 5.95 -32.85 -2.82
N THR A 120 5.95 -31.52 -2.95
CA THR A 120 6.08 -30.57 -1.84
C THR A 120 4.79 -29.79 -1.67
N ASN A 121 4.49 -29.38 -0.44
CA ASN A 121 3.37 -28.49 -0.13
C ASN A 121 3.82 -27.05 0.16
N HIS A 122 5.13 -26.80 0.21
CA HIS A 122 5.70 -25.47 0.36
C HIS A 122 7.09 -25.36 -0.28
N VAL A 123 7.49 -24.16 -0.65
CA VAL A 123 8.82 -23.85 -1.20
C VAL A 123 9.24 -22.44 -0.80
N SER A 124 10.52 -22.25 -0.50
CA SER A 124 11.09 -20.92 -0.30
C SER A 124 11.37 -20.25 -1.65
N PHE A 125 10.74 -19.11 -1.92
CA PHE A 125 10.99 -18.35 -3.15
C PHE A 125 12.16 -17.38 -2.99
N VAL A 126 12.27 -16.72 -1.83
CA VAL A 126 13.35 -15.79 -1.54
C VAL A 126 13.57 -15.66 -0.03
N VAL A 127 14.83 -15.48 0.33
CA VAL A 127 15.27 -15.08 1.67
C VAL A 127 16.14 -13.82 1.55
N ARG A 128 15.80 -12.79 2.32
CA ARG A 128 16.60 -11.58 2.50
C ARG A 128 16.63 -11.24 3.98
N GLY A 129 17.82 -11.11 4.55
CA GLY A 129 17.97 -10.92 6.00
C GLY A 129 17.26 -12.03 6.79
N ASN A 130 16.36 -11.61 7.68
CA ASN A 130 15.52 -12.47 8.50
C ASN A 130 14.09 -12.65 7.95
N ALA A 131 13.77 -12.11 6.78
CA ALA A 131 12.50 -12.36 6.10
C ALA A 131 12.64 -13.47 5.06
N GLU A 132 11.57 -14.25 4.94
CA GLU A 132 11.43 -15.32 3.98
C GLU A 132 10.04 -15.23 3.34
N MET A 133 10.00 -15.26 2.01
CA MET A 133 8.75 -15.41 1.27
C MET A 133 8.66 -16.81 0.71
N ILE A 134 7.60 -17.51 1.08
CA ILE A 134 7.36 -18.88 0.63
C ILE A 134 6.05 -18.99 -0.15
N GLY A 135 5.98 -19.98 -1.03
CA GLY A 135 4.73 -20.43 -1.63
C GLY A 135 4.27 -21.70 -0.95
N VAL A 136 2.98 -21.78 -0.64
CA VAL A 136 2.32 -22.91 0.02
C VAL A 136 1.15 -23.35 -0.84
N ARG A 137 0.94 -24.66 -0.90
CA ARG A 137 -0.27 -25.28 -1.44
C ARG A 137 -0.85 -26.27 -0.42
N PRO A 138 -2.18 -26.39 -0.35
CA PRO A 138 -2.82 -27.40 0.50
C PRO A 138 -2.61 -28.83 -0.03
N ASP A 139 -2.29 -28.98 -1.33
CA ASP A 139 -1.99 -30.25 -1.97
C ASP A 139 -0.53 -30.33 -2.44
N THR A 140 -0.13 -31.50 -2.94
CA THR A 140 1.22 -31.77 -3.45
C THR A 140 1.28 -31.87 -4.97
N ASN A 141 0.27 -31.36 -5.69
CA ASN A 141 0.22 -31.44 -7.15
C ASN A 141 1.20 -30.46 -7.84
N GLY A 142 1.76 -29.54 -7.07
CA GLY A 142 2.61 -28.45 -7.56
C GLY A 142 1.79 -27.34 -8.23
N ALA A 143 2.36 -26.15 -8.31
CA ALA A 143 1.83 -25.04 -9.09
C ALA A 143 2.96 -24.09 -9.45
N SER A 144 2.78 -23.39 -10.55
CA SER A 144 3.67 -22.33 -10.96
C SER A 144 2.90 -21.04 -11.24
N THR A 145 3.53 -19.92 -10.92
CA THR A 145 3.10 -18.58 -11.26
C THR A 145 4.33 -17.77 -11.71
N ILE A 146 4.13 -16.53 -12.13
CA ILE A 146 5.25 -15.58 -12.31
C ILE A 146 5.60 -14.92 -10.98
N CYS A 147 6.88 -14.65 -10.73
CA CYS A 147 7.33 -14.06 -9.47
C CYS A 147 6.73 -12.66 -9.22
N ASN A 148 6.33 -11.93 -10.27
CA ASN A 148 5.54 -10.70 -10.13
C ASN A 148 4.20 -10.91 -9.40
N ASN A 149 3.53 -12.05 -9.58
CA ASN A 149 2.29 -12.36 -8.87
C ASN A 149 2.55 -12.67 -7.39
N VAL A 150 3.68 -13.31 -7.09
CA VAL A 150 4.15 -13.53 -5.71
C VAL A 150 4.47 -12.20 -5.03
N ALA A 151 5.15 -11.29 -5.73
CA ALA A 151 5.43 -9.95 -5.23
C ALA A 151 4.16 -9.15 -4.95
N ARG A 152 3.15 -9.24 -5.84
CA ARG A 152 1.83 -8.58 -5.65
C ARG A 152 1.11 -9.09 -4.41
N ALA A 153 1.14 -10.41 -4.18
CA ALA A 153 0.61 -11.00 -2.96
C ALA A 153 1.37 -10.46 -1.73
N GLY A 154 2.71 -10.41 -1.80
CA GLY A 154 3.55 -9.82 -0.77
C GLY A 154 3.20 -8.36 -0.45
N GLY A 155 3.00 -7.51 -1.46
CA GLY A 155 2.59 -6.12 -1.27
C GLY A 155 1.25 -5.99 -0.53
N LYS A 156 0.28 -6.86 -0.83
CA LYS A 156 -1.01 -6.89 -0.11
C LYS A 156 -0.86 -7.34 1.34
N ILE A 157 0.02 -8.31 1.61
CA ILE A 157 0.31 -8.75 2.98
C ILE A 157 0.92 -7.59 3.77
N MET A 158 1.88 -6.86 3.20
CA MET A 158 2.47 -5.70 3.87
C MET A 158 1.42 -4.61 4.17
N ASP A 159 0.55 -4.30 3.21
CA ASP A 159 -0.49 -3.28 3.40
C ASP A 159 -1.49 -3.65 4.53
N ALA A 160 -1.79 -4.94 4.71
CA ALA A 160 -2.80 -5.39 5.65
C ALA A 160 -2.22 -5.84 7.01
N CYS A 161 -1.00 -6.36 7.03
CA CYS A 161 -0.46 -7.13 8.16
C CYS A 161 0.82 -6.53 8.76
N SER A 162 1.34 -5.42 8.23
CA SER A 162 2.42 -4.69 8.88
C SER A 162 1.98 -4.12 10.23
N ARG A 163 2.86 -4.23 11.23
CA ARG A 163 2.57 -3.90 12.63
C ARG A 163 3.43 -2.73 13.11
N ALA A 164 2.98 -2.10 14.18
CA ALA A 164 3.67 -0.97 14.81
C ALA A 164 5.03 -1.35 15.43
N ASP A 165 5.26 -2.64 15.74
CA ASP A 165 6.54 -3.16 16.23
C ASP A 165 7.59 -3.38 15.12
N ASN A 166 7.33 -2.86 13.92
CA ASN A 166 8.16 -2.98 12.73
C ASN A 166 8.29 -4.41 12.18
N THR A 167 7.29 -5.25 12.44
CA THR A 167 7.23 -6.62 11.94
C THR A 167 6.02 -6.86 11.05
N VAL A 168 6.08 -7.94 10.29
CA VAL A 168 5.00 -8.40 9.39
C VAL A 168 4.96 -9.93 9.38
N GLU A 169 3.74 -10.46 9.41
CA GLU A 169 3.48 -11.85 9.06
C GLU A 169 2.10 -11.89 8.42
N GLY A 170 1.99 -12.64 7.32
CA GLY A 170 0.69 -12.97 6.79
C GLY A 170 0.75 -13.84 5.56
N GLU A 171 -0.43 -14.14 5.05
CA GLU A 171 -0.68 -14.99 3.90
C GLU A 171 -1.62 -14.27 2.92
N GLU A 172 -1.32 -14.37 1.63
CA GLU A 172 -2.22 -13.96 0.55
C GLU A 172 -2.10 -14.91 -0.64
N ILE A 173 -3.20 -15.13 -1.35
CA ILE A 173 -3.22 -15.94 -2.56
C ILE A 173 -2.74 -15.11 -3.75
N THR A 174 -1.95 -15.71 -4.63
CA THR A 174 -1.57 -15.08 -5.90
C THR A 174 -2.80 -14.67 -6.71
N PRO A 175 -2.75 -13.55 -7.45
CA PRO A 175 -3.91 -13.03 -8.18
C PRO A 175 -4.34 -13.87 -9.40
N ASP A 176 -3.65 -14.96 -9.69
CA ASP A 176 -3.87 -15.82 -10.86
C ASP A 176 -4.49 -17.17 -10.49
N ALA A 177 -4.79 -17.97 -11.52
CA ALA A 177 -5.44 -19.27 -11.37
C ALA A 177 -4.56 -20.34 -10.68
N ALA A 178 -3.26 -20.09 -10.51
CA ALA A 178 -2.35 -20.99 -9.81
C ALA A 178 -2.70 -21.16 -8.32
N ALA A 179 -3.33 -20.13 -7.73
CA ALA A 179 -3.82 -20.11 -6.36
C ALA A 179 -2.77 -20.55 -5.32
N ILE A 180 -1.52 -20.08 -5.48
CA ILE A 180 -0.45 -20.34 -4.52
C ILE A 180 -0.65 -19.40 -3.33
N ALA A 181 -0.66 -19.94 -2.11
CA ALA A 181 -0.66 -19.14 -0.89
C ALA A 181 0.75 -18.64 -0.61
N VAL A 182 0.95 -17.34 -0.68
CA VAL A 182 2.22 -16.69 -0.40
C VAL A 182 2.25 -16.29 1.05
N HIS A 183 3.26 -16.72 1.80
CA HIS A 183 3.48 -16.26 3.17
C HIS A 183 4.71 -15.36 3.24
N ILE A 184 4.62 -14.30 4.06
CA ILE A 184 5.78 -13.57 4.57
C ILE A 184 5.98 -13.99 6.01
N ILE A 185 7.12 -14.58 6.30
CA ILE A 185 7.46 -15.11 7.63
C ILE A 185 8.93 -14.85 7.96
N GLN A 186 9.26 -14.94 9.24
CA GLN A 186 10.64 -14.99 9.69
C GLN A 186 11.32 -16.26 9.15
N ARG A 187 12.55 -16.11 8.67
CA ARG A 187 13.38 -17.19 8.13
C ARG A 187 13.39 -18.41 9.06
N GLY A 188 13.21 -19.61 8.49
CA GLY A 188 13.13 -20.86 9.27
C GLY A 188 11.80 -20.98 10.02
N GLY A 189 10.73 -20.49 9.39
CA GLY A 189 9.38 -20.47 9.96
C GLY A 189 8.63 -21.79 9.83
N TYR A 190 8.92 -22.60 8.81
CA TYR A 190 8.30 -23.90 8.51
C TYR A 190 9.23 -25.07 8.84
#